data_AF-E2J6S9-F1
#
_entry.id   AF-E2J6S9-F1
#
_cell.length_a   1.000
_cell.length_b   1.000
_cell.length_c   1.000
_cell.angle_alpha   90.00
_cell.angle_beta   90.00
_cell.angle_gamma   90.00
#
_symmetry.space_group_name_H-M   'P 1'
#
loop_
_entity.id
_entity.type
_entity.pdbx_description
1 polymer ?
#
loop_
_entity_poly.entity_id
_entity_poly.type
_entity_poly.pdbx_seq_one_letter_code
_entity_poly.pdbx_strand_id
1 'polypeptide(L)' 'MKTLLVVLFFVAAITAACAYWSPEYGKHRRCLATCNPDSRQKECNDQCLCYRRFDYPYSGYCLDPSQQIPQHFRNLGLR' A
#
# COMPACT_ATOMS: atom_id res chain seq x y z
N MET A 1 -2.74 -26.62 -24.98
CA MET A 1 -1.82 -26.78 -23.82
C MET A 1 -1.06 -25.49 -23.48
N LYS A 2 -0.46 -24.77 -24.43
CA LYS A 2 0.24 -23.50 -24.17
C LYS A 2 -0.64 -22.39 -23.56
N THR A 3 -1.87 -22.23 -24.04
CA THR A 3 -2.84 -21.25 -23.50
C THR A 3 -3.23 -21.52 -22.05
N LEU A 4 -3.36 -22.78 -21.67
CA LEU A 4 -3.76 -23.18 -20.32
C LEU A 4 -2.64 -22.92 -19.29
N LEU A 5 -1.38 -23.12 -19.70
CA LEU A 5 -0.20 -22.75 -18.92
C LEU A 5 -0.08 -21.23 -18.71
N VAL A 6 -0.37 -20.44 -19.75
CA VAL A 6 -0.36 -18.97 -19.65
C VAL A 6 -1.43 -18.48 -18.68
N VAL A 7 -2.65 -19.00 -18.75
CA VAL A 7 -3.73 -18.65 -17.81
C VAL A 7 -3.36 -19.02 -16.37
N LEU A 8 -2.83 -20.23 -16.15
CA LEU A 8 -2.38 -20.65 -14.82
C LEU A 8 -1.27 -19.74 -14.27
N PHE A 9 -0.34 -19.32 -15.11
CA PHE A 9 0.74 -18.41 -14.71
C PHE A 9 0.20 -17.04 -14.27
N PHE A 10 -0.75 -16.47 -15.02
CA PHE A 10 -1.39 -15.20 -14.65
C PHE A 10 -2.20 -15.30 -13.35
N VAL A 11 -2.96 -16.38 -13.16
CA VAL A 11 -3.71 -16.60 -11.92
C VAL A 11 -2.75 -16.72 -10.72
N ALA A 12 -1.66 -17.47 -10.87
CA ALA A 12 -0.63 -17.59 -9.83
C ALA A 12 0.04 -16.23 -9.53
N ALA A 13 0.36 -15.43 -10.56
CA ALA A 13 0.96 -14.12 -10.37
C ALA A 13 0.02 -13.12 -9.67
N ILE A 14 -1.27 -13.11 -10.03
CA ILE A 14 -2.27 -12.23 -9.40
C ILE A 14 -2.48 -12.62 -7.94
N THR A 15 -2.64 -13.91 -7.64
CA THR A 15 -2.81 -14.38 -6.25
C THR A 15 -1.59 -14.08 -5.39
N ALA A 16 -0.38 -14.24 -5.92
CA ALA A 16 0.85 -13.86 -5.25
C ALA A 16 0.95 -12.34 -5.02
N ALA A 17 0.56 -11.51 -5.99
CA ALA A 17 0.55 -10.05 -5.84
C ALA A 17 -0.51 -9.58 -4.82
N CYS A 18 -1.70 -10.18 -4.80
CA CYS A 18 -2.73 -9.89 -3.80
C CYS A 18 -2.32 -10.35 -2.40
N ALA A 19 -1.56 -11.44 -2.26
CA ALA A 19 -0.97 -11.86 -0.98
C ALA A 19 0.22 -10.96 -0.58
N TYR A 20 0.93 -10.39 -1.55
CA TYR A 20 2.04 -9.45 -1.33
C TYR A 20 1.55 -8.08 -0.82
N TRP A 21 0.36 -7.63 -1.23
CA TRP A 21 -0.38 -6.63 -0.47
C TRP A 21 -0.77 -7.26 0.87
N SER A 22 0.17 -7.17 1.80
CA SER A 22 0.21 -7.94 3.02
C SER A 22 -1.09 -7.80 3.83
N PRO A 23 -1.44 -8.79 4.67
CA PRO A 23 -2.52 -8.66 5.65
C PRO A 23 -2.41 -7.40 6.54
N GLU A 24 -1.23 -6.76 6.59
CA GLU A 24 -1.01 -5.46 7.22
C GLU A 24 -1.87 -4.36 6.57
N TYR A 25 -1.95 -4.28 5.24
CA TYR A 25 -2.81 -3.31 4.54
C TYR A 25 -4.30 -3.56 4.79
N GLY A 26 -4.70 -4.81 5.02
CA GLY A 26 -6.07 -5.17 5.38
C GLY A 26 -6.54 -4.49 6.67
N LYS A 27 -5.63 -4.29 7.64
CA LYS A 27 -5.94 -3.54 8.88
C LYS A 27 -6.20 -2.06 8.63
N HIS A 28 -5.64 -1.50 7.55
CA HIS A 28 -5.83 -0.11 7.15
C HIS A 28 -6.98 0.08 6.15
N ARG A 29 -7.83 -0.94 5.88
CA ARG A 29 -8.84 -0.88 4.79
C ARG A 29 -9.75 0.36 4.80
N ARG A 30 -10.02 0.94 5.98
CA ARG A 30 -10.87 2.13 6.13
C ARG A 30 -10.16 3.42 5.71
N CYS A 31 -8.83 3.40 5.75
CA CYS A 31 -7.97 4.50 5.37
C CYS A 31 -7.35 4.32 3.99
N LEU A 32 -7.30 3.11 3.47
CA LEU A 32 -6.50 2.75 2.30
C LEU A 32 -6.91 3.55 1.05
N ALA A 33 -6.13 4.59 0.78
CA ALA A 33 -6.24 5.46 -0.39
C ALA A 33 -4.83 5.95 -0.77
N THR A 34 -4.63 6.32 -2.02
CA THR A 34 -3.41 7.00 -2.46
C THR A 34 -3.43 8.45 -2.00
N CYS A 35 -2.28 8.98 -1.60
CA CYS A 35 -2.13 10.40 -1.27
C CYS A 35 -0.80 10.96 -1.77
N ASN A 36 -0.72 12.27 -1.94
CA ASN A 36 0.52 13.00 -2.13
C ASN A 36 1.03 13.54 -0.79
N PRO A 37 2.18 13.07 -0.27
CA PRO A 37 2.72 13.49 1.03
C PRO A 37 3.16 14.96 1.07
N ASP A 38 3.39 15.59 -0.08
CA ASP A 38 3.75 17.02 -0.18
C ASP A 38 2.54 17.92 -0.50
N SER A 39 1.36 17.33 -0.68
CA SER A 39 0.13 18.09 -0.91
C SER A 39 -0.29 18.83 0.35
N ARG A 40 -0.73 20.09 0.15
CA ARG A 40 -1.32 20.88 1.24
C ARG A 40 -2.80 20.57 1.44
N GLN A 41 -3.41 19.82 0.52
CA GLN A 41 -4.82 19.43 0.60
C GLN A 41 -4.94 18.12 1.38
N LYS A 42 -6.01 18.03 2.17
CA LYS A 42 -6.31 16.80 2.90
C LYS A 42 -6.88 15.77 1.93
N GLU A 43 -6.10 14.76 1.61
CA GLU A 43 -6.48 13.66 0.70
C GLU A 43 -6.96 12.40 1.46
N CYS A 44 -6.64 12.30 2.74
CA CYS A 44 -7.04 11.19 3.60
C CYS A 44 -8.29 11.53 4.44
N ASN A 45 -9.07 10.50 4.79
CA ASN A 45 -10.18 10.63 5.74
C ASN A 45 -9.73 11.20 7.10
N ASP A 46 -10.68 11.71 7.89
CA ASP A 46 -10.40 12.47 9.12
C ASP A 46 -9.56 11.75 10.19
N GLN A 47 -9.47 10.43 10.14
CA GLN A 47 -8.75 9.59 11.09
C GLN A 47 -7.51 8.92 10.49
N CYS A 48 -7.14 9.29 9.27
CA CYS A 48 -6.10 8.64 8.48
C CYS A 48 -4.96 9.61 8.18
N LEU A 49 -3.73 9.11 8.15
CA LEU A 49 -2.55 9.91 7.84
C LEU A 49 -1.90 9.47 6.54
N CYS A 50 -1.38 10.41 5.78
CA CYS A 50 -0.63 10.14 4.56
C CYS A 50 0.80 9.74 4.90
N TYR A 51 1.18 8.50 4.61
CA TYR A 51 2.54 8.00 4.76
C TYR A 51 3.23 7.93 3.41
N ARG A 52 4.34 8.66 3.28
CA ARG A 52 5.18 8.66 2.08
C ARG A 52 5.74 7.26 1.80
N ARG A 53 5.72 6.84 0.54
CA ARG A 53 6.42 5.62 0.13
C ARG A 53 7.91 5.87 0.07
N PHE A 54 8.71 4.89 0.47
CA PHE A 54 10.17 4.98 0.35
C PHE A 54 10.65 4.92 -1.11
N ASP A 55 9.99 4.11 -1.93
CA ASP A 55 10.34 3.86 -3.33
C ASP A 55 9.81 4.93 -4.31
N TYR A 56 8.80 5.71 -3.90
CA TYR A 56 8.19 6.77 -4.69
C TYR A 56 7.92 8.00 -3.83
N PRO A 57 8.84 8.99 -3.75
CA PRO A 57 8.77 10.06 -2.74
C PRO A 57 7.58 11.03 -2.90
N TYR A 58 7.06 11.18 -4.12
CA TYR A 58 5.88 12.00 -4.43
C TYR A 58 4.56 11.25 -4.31
N SER A 59 4.59 10.02 -3.79
CA SER A 59 3.41 9.17 -3.60
C SER A 59 3.42 8.58 -2.20
N GLY A 60 2.24 8.45 -1.63
CA GLY A 60 2.01 7.91 -0.31
C GLY A 60 0.72 7.09 -0.27
N TYR A 61 0.48 6.50 0.89
CA TYR A 61 -0.77 5.84 1.19
C TYR A 61 -1.35 6.39 2.49
N CYS A 62 -2.66 6.61 2.48
CA CYS A 62 -3.44 6.90 3.66
C CYS A 62 -3.54 5.62 4.50
N LEU A 63 -3.00 5.66 5.72
CA LEU A 63 -3.01 4.54 6.65
C LEU A 63 -3.61 4.97 8.00
N ASP A 64 -4.27 4.02 8.65
CA ASP A 64 -4.75 4.17 10.03
C ASP A 64 -3.56 4.25 11.01
N PRO A 65 -3.34 5.37 11.72
CA PRO A 65 -2.22 5.53 12.65
C PRO A 65 -2.36 4.72 13.94
N SER A 66 -3.55 4.18 14.24
CA SER A 66 -3.77 3.27 15.38
C SER A 66 -3.31 1.84 15.09
N GLN A 67 -3.11 1.52 13.81
CA GLN A 67 -2.64 0.23 13.35
C GLN A 67 -1.13 0.25 13.13
N GLN A 68 -0.52 -0.92 13.27
CA GLN A 68 0.90 -1.07 13.02
C GLN A 68 1.21 -0.81 11.53
N ILE A 69 1.97 0.26 11.26
CA ILE A 69 2.36 0.64 9.91
C ILE A 69 3.17 -0.51 9.26
N PRO A 70 2.88 -0.85 7.98
CA PRO A 70 3.58 -1.89 7.26
C PRO A 70 5.08 -1.62 7.17
N GLN A 71 5.90 -2.67 7.25
CA GLN A 71 7.35 -2.51 7.43
C GLN A 71 8.05 -1.76 6.28
N HIS A 72 7.54 -1.85 5.05
CA HIS A 72 8.11 -1.15 3.90
C HIS A 72 7.92 0.38 3.93
N PHE A 73 7.07 0.91 4.83
CA PHE A 73 7.06 2.34 5.17
C PHE A 73 7.96 2.68 6.36
N ARG A 74 8.36 1.69 7.17
CA ARG A 74 9.30 1.89 8.30
C ARG A 74 10.72 2.00 7.79
N ASN A 75 11.00 3.13 7.14
CA ASN A 75 12.32 3.77 7.02
C ASN A 75 12.16 5.28 6.79
N LEU A 76 10.95 5.82 6.97
CA LEU A 76 10.67 7.26 6.95
C LEU A 76 11.24 7.92 8.21
N GLY A 77 12.52 8.31 8.16
CA GLY A 77 13.14 9.11 9.23
C GLY A 77 14.43 8.59 9.81
N LEU A 78 15.08 7.56 9.23
CA LEU A 78 16.52 7.37 9.44
C LEU A 78 17.26 8.49 8.69
N ARG A 79 17.32 9.66 9.31
CA ARG A 79 18.34 10.66 9.05
C ARG A 79 19.52 10.41 9.98
#